data_AF-A0A815YW76-F1
#
_entry.id   AF-A0A815YW76-F1
#
_cell.length_a   1.000
_cell.length_b   1.000
_cell.length_c   1.000
_cell.angle_alpha   90.00
_cell.angle_beta   90.00
_cell.angle_gamma   90.00
#
_symmetry.space_group_name_H-M   'P 1'
#
loop_
_entity.id
_entity.type
_entity.pdbx_description
1 polymer ?
#
loop_
_entity_poly.entity_id
_entity_poly.type
_entity_poly.pdbx_seq_one_letter_code
_entity_poly.pdbx_strand_id
1 'polypeptide(L)' 'MFGNTLLIMNLKDDHMSKRDQCGANISHLSHFPDEEEFLICPGKIFYFTGYEYDDRNTKHVIYLSWSNSDDLFNLQSDYV' A
#
# COMPACT_ATOMS: atom_id res chain seq x y z
N MET A 1 -22.53 -5.70 -11.53
CA MET A 1 -21.19 -5.24 -11.92
C MET A 1 -20.34 -5.33 -10.66
N PHE A 2 -19.39 -6.27 -10.61
CA PHE A 2 -18.54 -6.48 -9.43
C PHE A 2 -17.14 -5.92 -9.72
N GLY A 3 -16.56 -5.23 -8.74
CA GLY A 3 -15.17 -4.76 -8.79
C GLY A 3 -14.97 -3.42 -9.50
N ASN A 4 -15.57 -2.33 -9.00
CA ASN A 4 -15.24 -0.97 -9.41
C ASN A 4 -14.31 -0.27 -8.41
N THR A 5 -13.60 -1.02 -7.57
CA THR A 5 -12.68 -0.48 -6.56
C THR A 5 -11.26 -0.96 -6.82
N LEU A 6 -10.31 -0.03 -6.88
CA LEU A 6 -8.88 -0.28 -6.80
C LEU A 6 -8.40 0.08 -5.40
N LEU A 7 -7.64 -0.82 -4.78
CA LEU A 7 -6.96 -0.54 -3.53
C LEU A 7 -5.48 -0.33 -3.83
N ILE A 8 -4.95 0.85 -3.48
CA ILE A 8 -3.52 1.17 -3.56
C ILE A 8 -2.99 1.18 -2.14
N MET A 9 -2.08 0.25 -1.85
CA MET A 9 -1.45 0.10 -0.54
C MET A 9 0.03 0.40 -0.68
N ASN A 10 0.55 1.33 0.12
CA ASN A 10 1.99 1.47 0.24
C ASN A 10 2.51 0.35 1.14
N LEU A 11 3.28 -0.59 0.58
CA LEU A 11 3.76 -1.78 1.30
C LEU A 11 5.28 -1.82 1.48
N LYS A 12 6.02 -0.89 0.87
CA LYS A 12 7.48 -0.84 0.91
C LYS A 12 7.94 0.40 1.64
N ASP A 13 8.77 0.19 2.65
CA ASP A 13 9.60 1.23 3.22
C ASP A 13 11.04 0.70 3.25
N ASP A 14 11.87 1.18 2.32
CA ASP A 14 13.25 0.73 2.14
C ASP A 14 14.16 1.13 3.32
N HIS A 15 13.65 1.95 4.25
CA HIS A 15 14.38 2.41 5.43
C HIS A 15 13.97 1.70 6.72
N MET A 16 12.98 0.79 6.69
CA MET A 16 12.50 0.15 7.91
C MET A 16 13.19 -1.17 8.26
N SER A 17 13.30 -1.40 9.58
CA SER A 17 13.86 -2.63 10.11
C SER A 17 13.00 -3.83 9.71
N LYS A 18 13.61 -5.03 9.59
CA LYS A 18 12.87 -6.28 9.29
C LYS A 18 11.69 -6.55 10.24
N ARG A 19 11.68 -5.97 11.45
CA ARG A 19 10.59 -6.14 12.42
C ARG A 19 9.37 -5.28 12.11
N ASP A 20 9.56 -4.21 11.36
CA ASP A 20 8.48 -3.25 11.10
C ASP A 20 7.75 -3.53 9.80
N GLN A 21 8.31 -4.37 8.92
CA GLN A 21 7.69 -4.78 7.65
C GLN A 21 6.21 -5.18 7.80
N CYS A 22 5.37 -4.67 6.90
CA CYS A 22 3.94 -4.94 6.87
C CYS A 22 3.56 -6.23 6.13
N GLY A 23 4.56 -6.89 5.51
CA GLY A 23 4.39 -8.17 4.82
C GLY A 23 5.63 -8.58 4.06
N ALA A 24 5.47 -9.55 3.16
CA ALA A 24 6.56 -10.06 2.32
C ALA A 24 6.09 -10.30 0.89
N ASN A 25 6.96 -10.04 -0.09
CA ASN A 25 6.74 -10.48 -1.45
C ASN A 25 6.83 -12.02 -1.50
N ILE A 26 5.77 -12.65 -2.00
CA ILE A 26 5.66 -14.11 -2.15
C ILE A 26 5.56 -14.53 -3.60
N SER A 27 5.81 -13.63 -4.56
CA SER A 27 5.65 -13.90 -6.00
C SER A 27 6.48 -15.11 -6.45
N HIS A 28 7.66 -15.32 -5.86
CA HIS A 28 8.53 -16.48 -6.13
C HIS A 28 8.00 -17.83 -5.61
N LEU A 29 7.00 -17.82 -4.73
CA LEU A 29 6.33 -19.00 -4.18
C LEU A 29 4.91 -19.18 -4.76
N SER A 30 4.42 -18.19 -5.50
CA SER A 30 3.06 -18.16 -6.01
C SER A 30 2.90 -19.08 -7.23
N HIS A 31 1.68 -19.59 -7.42
CA HIS A 31 1.27 -20.18 -8.69
C HIS A 31 1.09 -19.12 -9.80
N PHE A 32 1.01 -17.84 -9.44
CA PHE A 32 0.81 -16.69 -10.33
C PHE A 32 1.86 -15.60 -10.05
N PRO A 33 3.14 -15.84 -10.41
CA PRO A 33 4.24 -14.92 -10.11
C PRO A 33 4.06 -13.53 -10.74
N ASP A 34 3.41 -13.45 -11.91
CA ASP A 34 3.15 -12.20 -12.64
C ASP A 34 2.11 -11.31 -11.94
N GLU A 35 1.36 -11.83 -10.96
CA GLU A 35 0.44 -11.04 -10.14
C GLU A 35 1.16 -10.30 -9.00
N GLU A 36 2.48 -10.48 -8.89
CA GLU A 36 3.34 -9.82 -7.91
C GLU A 36 2.84 -9.91 -6.46
N GLU A 37 2.32 -11.09 -6.09
CA GLU A 37 1.63 -11.28 -4.80
C GLU A 37 2.46 -10.87 -3.58
N PHE A 38 1.82 -10.17 -2.65
CA PHE A 38 2.40 -9.72 -1.40
C PHE A 38 1.56 -10.20 -0.22
N LEU A 39 2.17 -10.97 0.68
CA LEU A 39 1.52 -11.48 1.87
C LEU A 39 1.58 -10.45 2.99
N ILE A 40 0.43 -9.90 3.36
CA ILE A 40 0.29 -8.94 4.46
C ILE A 40 0.31 -9.68 5.80
N CYS A 41 1.09 -9.17 6.76
CA CYS A 41 1.13 -9.73 8.11
C CYS A 41 -0.24 -9.59 8.81
N PRO A 42 -0.78 -10.66 9.41
CA PRO A 42 -2.02 -10.58 10.17
C PRO A 42 -1.95 -9.55 11.30
N GLY A 43 -3.07 -8.84 11.54
CA GLY A 43 -3.17 -7.85 12.61
C GLY A 43 -2.48 -6.51 12.33
N LYS A 44 -1.86 -6.32 11.15
CA LYS A 44 -1.39 -4.99 10.73
C LYS A 44 -2.57 -4.06 10.50
N ILE A 45 -2.44 -2.83 10.98
CA ILE A 45 -3.43 -1.76 10.81
C ILE A 45 -3.01 -0.93 9.61
N PHE A 46 -3.99 -0.60 8.76
CA PHE A 46 -3.83 0.32 7.65
C PHE A 46 -4.73 1.53 7.89
N TYR A 47 -4.14 2.70 7.71
CA TYR A 47 -4.79 3.99 7.78
C TYR A 47 -5.27 4.38 6.39
N PHE A 48 -6.51 4.86 6.32
CA PHE A 48 -7.04 5.49 5.12
C PHE A 48 -6.32 6.83 4.90
N THR A 49 -5.70 6.98 3.72
CA THR A 49 -4.89 8.17 3.39
C THR A 49 -5.47 8.99 2.25
N GLY A 50 -6.40 8.42 1.46
CA GLY A 50 -7.00 9.15 0.35
C GLY A 50 -8.04 8.36 -0.42
N TYR A 51 -8.81 9.09 -1.21
CA TYR A 51 -9.81 8.55 -2.12
C TYR A 51 -9.92 9.44 -3.35
N GLU A 52 -10.06 8.80 -4.51
CA GLU A 52 -10.43 9.44 -5.76
C GLU A 52 -11.42 8.58 -6.53
N TYR A 53 -12.14 9.22 -7.44
CA TYR A 53 -12.95 8.53 -8.42
C TYR A 53 -12.39 8.81 -9.81
N ASP A 54 -11.94 7.76 -10.47
CA ASP A 54 -11.51 7.81 -11.86
C ASP A 54 -12.75 7.71 -12.75
N ASP A 55 -13.25 8.86 -13.17
CA ASP A 55 -14.42 8.98 -14.06
C ASP A 55 -14.21 8.24 -15.40
N ARG A 56 -12.97 8.15 -15.89
CA ARG A 56 -12.69 7.55 -17.21
C ARG A 56 -12.87 6.04 -17.18
N ASN A 57 -12.42 5.42 -16.10
CA ASN A 57 -12.54 3.97 -15.89
C ASN A 57 -13.71 3.60 -14.98
N THR A 58 -14.50 4.58 -14.55
CA THR A 58 -15.62 4.43 -13.61
C THR A 58 -15.21 3.66 -12.35
N LYS A 59 -14.06 4.04 -11.77
CA LYS A 59 -13.38 3.29 -10.72
C LYS A 59 -13.15 4.13 -9.46
N HIS A 60 -13.53 3.61 -8.31
CA HIS A 60 -13.11 4.13 -7.01
C HIS A 60 -11.67 3.69 -6.74
N VAL A 61 -10.80 4.61 -6.37
CA VAL A 61 -9.43 4.30 -5.94
C VAL A 61 -9.29 4.70 -4.48
N ILE A 62 -8.90 3.75 -3.64
CA ILE A 62 -8.74 3.92 -2.19
C ILE A 62 -7.26 3.76 -1.87
N TYR A 63 -6.71 4.73 -1.15
CA TYR A 63 -5.31 4.75 -0.75
C TYR A 63 -5.18 4.38 0.73
N LEU A 64 -4.35 3.38 1.02
CA LEU A 64 -4.05 2.93 2.38
C LEU A 64 -2.54 2.99 2.65
N SER A 65 -2.18 3.38 3.88
CA SER A 65 -0.81 3.31 4.40
C SER A 65 -0.79 2.56 5.71
N TRP A 66 0.23 1.75 5.95
CA TRP A 66 0.41 1.08 7.24
C TRP A 66 1.20 1.95 8.25
N SER A 67 1.91 2.97 7.77
CA SER A 67 2.52 4.01 8.60
C SER A 67 1.55 5.18 8.75
N ASN A 68 1.46 5.71 9.97
CA ASN A 68 0.65 6.90 10.25
C ASN A 68 1.34 8.10 9.59
N SER A 69 0.65 8.78 8.69
CA SER A 69 1.22 9.78 7.77
C SER A 69 1.69 11.09 8.42
N ASP A 70 1.77 11.17 9.75
CA ASP A 70 2.45 12.30 10.42
C ASP A 70 3.96 12.30 10.13
N ASP A 71 4.55 11.15 9.76
CA ASP A 71 5.97 11.06 9.39
C ASP A 71 6.27 11.43 7.92
N LEU A 72 5.24 11.51 7.05
CA LEU A 72 5.41 11.90 5.64
C LEU A 72 5.58 13.41 5.43
N PHE A 73 5.08 14.24 6.36
CA PHE A 73 5.29 15.70 6.33
C PHE A 73 6.70 16.12 6.77
N ASN A 74 7.42 15.26 7.50
CA ASN A 74 8.81 15.55 7.89
C ASN A 74 9.81 15.29 6.75
N LEU A 75 9.50 14.42 5.79
CA LEU A 75 10.37 14.13 4.65
C LEU A 75 10.38 15.21 3.55
N GLN A 76 9.42 16.13 3.55
CA GLN A 76 9.42 17.29 2.64
C GLN A 76 10.19 18.51 3.19
N SER A 77 10.54 18.54 4.48
CA SER A 77 11.24 19.67 5.08
C SER A 77 12.77 19.61 4.95
N ASP A 78 13.34 18.47 4.58
CA ASP A 78 14.79 18.28 4.42
C ASP A 78 15.30 18.60 3.00
N TYR A 79 14.44 19.16 2.14
CA TYR A 79 14.78 19.60 0.77
C TYR A 79 14.57 21.11 0.56
N VAL A 80 14.97 21.95 1.52
CA VAL A 80 15.11 23.41 1.35
C VAL A 80 16.50 23.87 1.77
#